data_AF-A0A178AFF7-F1
#
_entry.id   AF-A0A178AFF7-F1
#
_cell.length_a   1.000
_cell.length_b   1.000
_cell.length_c   1.000
_cell.angle_alpha   90.00
_cell.angle_beta   90.00
_cell.angle_gamma   90.00
#
_symmetry.space_group_name_H-M   'P 1'
#
loop_
_entity.id
_entity.type
_entity.pdbx_description
1 polymer ?
#
loop_
_entity_poly.entity_id
_entity_poly.type
_entity_poly.pdbx_seq_one_letter_code
_entity_poly.pdbx_strand_id
1 'polypeptide(L)'
;MAREVDQAHLPEYTGKFSFDPKLMLEFIKAIKPDYDSTDPKTWPLISSAYLEKELQRPYTGILMLPPFIAYERSLVDLCVANREDSDFEFACEDGTTMVRSRFHHHFPFVYNQHGHKRKFEYMHADHYTSWVFGVTGKVPTTRTKGKDTPSASINPFDEILELIQDAQDAQKQGEVTSLKVELGNAHKDLDESKQRAAAAEEHQRLLEKELAHERRRVESLIQSNKTLKVDMQKSLKDERDKRERAEQELEDAECLVVANTVRIEELEKNLMKRDRELTEVKTTLSRDIKTSEQASEKAKLDLNDKEKNLQAAKQMVATLQAQMLTIRSELKKGQGNGGQKRRAESDVSGSQSKKVKTEQ
;
A
#
# COMPACT_ATOMS: atom_id res chain seq x y z
N MET A 1 -42.56 25.85 29.76
CA MET A 1 -42.34 25.26 28.43
C MET A 1 -40.98 24.59 28.47
N ALA A 2 -40.91 23.26 28.39
CA ALA A 2 -39.63 22.58 28.27
C ALA A 2 -39.21 22.60 26.79
N ARG A 3 -38.02 23.13 26.49
CA ARG A 3 -37.51 23.19 25.11
C ARG A 3 -36.93 21.83 24.75
N GLU A 4 -37.35 21.28 23.62
CA GLU A 4 -36.77 20.07 23.04
C GLU A 4 -35.34 20.38 22.57
N VAL A 5 -34.45 19.38 22.63
CA VAL A 5 -33.06 19.54 22.18
C VAL A 5 -32.95 18.95 20.78
N ASP A 6 -32.97 19.82 19.77
CA ASP A 6 -32.84 19.44 18.37
C ASP A 6 -31.37 19.36 17.95
N GLN A 7 -30.97 18.22 17.38
CA GLN A 7 -29.62 17.98 16.90
C GLN A 7 -29.24 18.94 15.76
N ALA A 8 -30.19 19.36 14.93
CA ALA A 8 -29.94 20.29 13.82
C ALA A 8 -29.59 21.72 14.26
N HIS A 9 -29.76 22.04 15.55
CA HIS A 9 -29.41 23.33 16.15
C HIS A 9 -28.09 23.29 16.95
N LEU A 10 -27.36 22.17 16.96
CA LEU A 10 -26.05 22.05 17.59
C LEU A 10 -24.93 22.64 16.71
N PRO A 11 -23.87 23.25 17.29
CA PRO A 11 -22.77 23.81 16.52
C PRO A 11 -21.92 22.70 15.88
N GLU A 12 -21.55 22.84 14.60
CA GLU A 12 -20.66 21.90 13.93
C GLU A 12 -19.26 21.86 14.58
N TYR A 13 -18.64 20.68 14.62
CA TYR A 13 -17.27 20.53 15.09
C TYR A 13 -16.25 20.91 14.00
N THR A 14 -15.28 21.74 14.37
CA THR A 14 -14.26 22.31 13.46
C THR A 14 -12.82 22.01 13.89
N GLY A 15 -12.64 21.08 14.83
CA GLY A 15 -11.35 20.80 15.46
C GLY A 15 -10.53 19.69 14.79
N LYS A 16 -9.81 18.94 15.62
CA LYS A 16 -9.11 17.70 15.22
C LYS A 16 -9.92 16.52 15.71
N PHE A 17 -10.10 15.49 14.88
CA PHE A 17 -10.77 14.28 15.31
C PHE A 17 -9.83 13.27 16.00
N SER A 18 -10.34 12.50 16.96
CA SER A 18 -9.67 11.34 17.56
C SER A 18 -10.68 10.25 17.90
N PHE A 19 -10.27 8.98 17.76
CA PHE A 19 -11.05 7.82 18.25
C PHE A 19 -10.78 7.49 19.73
N ASP A 20 -9.78 8.09 20.38
CA ASP A 20 -9.63 8.03 21.84
C ASP A 20 -10.61 9.03 22.48
N PRO A 21 -11.58 8.57 23.30
CA PRO A 21 -12.52 9.46 23.97
C PRO A 21 -11.86 10.51 24.85
N LYS A 22 -10.73 10.21 25.51
CA LYS A 22 -10.08 11.20 26.40
C LYS A 22 -9.52 12.36 25.59
N LEU A 23 -8.70 12.05 24.58
CA LEU A 23 -8.11 13.04 23.70
C LEU A 23 -9.17 13.83 22.90
N MET A 24 -10.27 13.18 22.50
CA MET A 24 -11.37 13.84 21.82
C MET A 24 -12.09 14.86 22.73
N LEU A 25 -12.32 14.53 24.00
CA LEU A 25 -12.91 15.46 24.97
C LEU A 25 -11.99 16.66 25.25
N GLU A 26 -10.67 16.47 25.26
CA GLU A 26 -9.69 17.56 25.36
C GLU A 26 -9.71 18.46 24.11
N PHE A 27 -9.73 17.88 22.91
CA PHE A 27 -9.84 18.63 21.64
C PHE A 27 -11.16 19.38 21.49
N ILE A 28 -12.26 18.90 22.10
CA ILE A 28 -13.51 19.65 22.16
C ILE A 28 -13.39 20.82 23.13
N LYS A 29 -12.94 20.60 24.37
CA LYS A 29 -12.81 21.66 25.39
C LYS A 29 -11.86 22.79 24.99
N ALA A 30 -10.82 22.48 24.21
CA ALA A 30 -9.88 23.46 23.67
C ALA A 30 -10.51 24.46 22.67
N ILE A 31 -11.62 24.08 22.02
CA ILE A 31 -12.30 24.87 20.98
C ILE A 31 -13.65 25.41 21.47
N LYS A 32 -14.32 24.63 22.32
CA LYS A 32 -15.62 24.91 22.91
C LYS A 32 -15.52 24.85 24.45
N PRO A 33 -15.11 25.93 25.13
CA PRO A 33 -14.91 25.94 26.58
C PRO A 33 -16.21 25.76 27.39
N ASP A 34 -17.37 25.99 26.78
CA ASP A 34 -18.70 25.75 27.37
C ASP A 34 -19.21 24.31 27.16
N TYR A 35 -18.36 23.38 26.71
CA TYR A 35 -18.70 21.97 26.54
C TYR A 35 -18.76 21.20 27.88
N ASP A 36 -19.90 20.55 28.12
CA ASP A 36 -20.15 19.64 29.23
C ASP A 36 -20.60 18.26 28.69
N SER A 37 -19.81 17.22 28.99
CA SER A 37 -20.12 15.82 28.66
C SER A 37 -21.43 15.32 29.30
N THR A 38 -21.98 16.04 30.28
CA THR A 38 -23.25 15.71 30.97
C THR A 38 -24.46 16.50 30.47
N ASP A 39 -24.30 17.54 29.63
CA ASP A 39 -25.40 18.23 28.95
C ASP A 39 -25.31 18.11 27.41
N PRO A 40 -26.13 17.24 26.80
CA PRO A 40 -26.22 17.06 25.34
C PRO A 40 -26.47 18.34 24.52
N LYS A 41 -26.96 19.44 25.12
CA LYS A 41 -27.11 20.74 24.44
C LYS A 41 -25.79 21.41 24.12
N THR A 42 -24.73 21.07 24.86
CA THR A 42 -23.40 21.66 24.70
C THR A 42 -22.52 20.90 23.71
N TRP A 43 -22.97 19.73 23.24
CA TRP A 43 -22.18 18.85 22.40
C TRP A 43 -22.06 19.41 20.98
N PRO A 44 -20.87 19.38 20.36
CA PRO A 44 -20.74 19.73 18.97
C PRO A 44 -21.26 18.59 18.08
N LEU A 45 -21.72 18.94 16.88
CA LEU A 45 -22.19 18.01 15.86
C LEU A 45 -21.04 17.60 14.93
N ILE A 46 -20.83 16.30 14.77
CA ILE A 46 -19.91 15.69 13.81
C ILE A 46 -20.70 15.15 12.63
N SER A 47 -20.51 15.77 11.46
CA SER A 47 -21.07 15.32 10.19
C SER A 47 -20.17 14.30 9.50
N SER A 48 -20.78 13.51 8.60
CA SER A 48 -20.09 12.59 7.70
C SER A 48 -18.98 13.29 6.91
N ALA A 49 -19.31 14.40 6.24
CA ALA A 49 -18.38 15.17 5.43
C ALA A 49 -17.17 15.72 6.22
N TYR A 50 -17.34 16.10 7.49
CA TYR A 50 -16.21 16.46 8.35
C TYR A 50 -15.33 15.25 8.67
N LEU A 51 -15.94 14.12 9.05
CA LEU A 51 -15.18 12.93 9.47
C LEU A 51 -14.39 12.31 8.31
N GLU A 52 -14.97 12.24 7.10
CA GLU A 52 -14.26 11.72 5.92
C GLU A 52 -13.07 12.60 5.52
N LYS A 53 -13.19 13.92 5.67
CA LYS A 53 -12.11 14.89 5.44
C LYS A 53 -10.94 14.70 6.41
N GLU A 54 -11.22 14.58 7.70
CA GLU A 54 -10.18 14.37 8.73
C GLU A 54 -9.51 12.99 8.61
N LEU A 55 -10.27 11.95 8.26
CA LEU A 55 -9.73 10.59 8.09
C LEU A 55 -9.07 10.35 6.72
N GLN A 56 -9.24 11.27 5.77
CA GLN A 56 -8.85 11.16 4.35
C GLN A 56 -9.43 9.93 3.63
N ARG A 57 -10.53 9.37 4.16
CA ARG A 57 -11.22 8.17 3.66
C ARG A 57 -12.62 8.06 4.26
N PRO A 58 -13.57 7.34 3.60
CA PRO A 58 -14.86 7.03 4.19
C PRO A 58 -14.77 6.33 5.54
N TYR A 59 -15.66 6.68 6.46
CA TYR A 59 -15.77 6.01 7.76
C TYR A 59 -16.48 4.66 7.61
N THR A 60 -15.84 3.58 8.06
CA THR A 60 -16.26 2.19 7.79
C THR A 60 -17.06 1.52 8.90
N GLY A 61 -17.42 2.23 9.98
CA GLY A 61 -18.13 1.64 11.14
C GLY A 61 -17.29 0.76 12.09
N ILE A 62 -16.09 0.33 11.65
CA ILE A 62 -15.24 -0.63 12.38
C ILE A 62 -14.78 -0.09 13.74
N LEU A 63 -14.32 1.16 13.78
CA LEU A 63 -13.89 1.82 15.02
C LEU A 63 -15.10 2.43 15.75
N MET A 64 -15.12 2.35 17.08
CA MET A 64 -16.19 2.93 17.89
C MET A 64 -16.08 4.45 17.89
N LEU A 65 -17.16 5.16 17.53
CA LEU A 65 -17.25 6.61 17.71
C LEU A 65 -17.21 6.95 19.22
N PRO A 66 -16.40 7.93 19.66
CA PRO A 66 -16.37 8.35 21.07
C PRO A 66 -17.76 8.79 21.60
N PRO A 67 -18.12 8.45 22.85
CA PRO A 67 -19.36 8.90 23.48
C PRO A 67 -19.33 10.40 23.85
N PHE A 68 -20.49 10.93 24.24
CA PHE A 68 -20.69 12.32 24.70
C PHE A 68 -20.51 13.41 23.61
N ILE A 69 -20.78 13.04 22.35
CA ILE A 69 -20.70 13.91 21.18
C ILE A 69 -21.92 13.63 20.28
N ALA A 70 -22.44 14.64 19.58
CA ALA A 70 -23.53 14.44 18.63
C ALA A 70 -22.96 14.03 17.26
N TYR A 71 -23.54 12.99 16.65
CA TYR A 71 -23.11 12.47 15.35
C TYR A 71 -24.29 12.38 14.40
N GLU A 72 -24.06 12.74 13.14
CA GLU A 72 -25.00 12.50 12.05
C GLU A 72 -25.46 11.02 12.06
N ARG A 73 -26.76 10.78 11.86
CA ARG A 73 -27.37 9.44 11.93
C ARG A 73 -26.66 8.40 11.06
N SER A 74 -26.20 8.80 9.87
CA SER A 74 -25.45 7.96 8.93
C SER A 74 -24.17 7.36 9.55
N LEU A 75 -23.42 8.15 10.32
CA LEU A 75 -22.22 7.71 11.03
C LEU A 75 -22.56 6.75 12.16
N VAL A 76 -23.63 7.03 12.92
CA VAL A 76 -24.08 6.16 14.01
C VAL A 76 -24.56 4.82 13.45
N ASP A 77 -25.36 4.84 12.38
CA ASP A 77 -25.84 3.63 11.69
C ASP A 77 -24.69 2.74 11.23
N LEU A 78 -23.65 3.31 10.60
CA LEU A 78 -22.43 2.57 10.23
C LEU A 78 -21.70 2.02 11.46
N CYS A 79 -21.59 2.80 12.55
CA CYS A 79 -20.90 2.41 13.78
C CYS A 79 -21.58 1.25 14.52
N VAL A 80 -22.92 1.14 14.45
CA VAL A 80 -23.72 0.13 15.17
C VAL A 80 -24.12 -1.07 14.31
N ALA A 81 -24.12 -0.96 12.97
CA ALA A 81 -24.54 -2.04 12.07
C ALA A 81 -23.78 -3.38 12.24
N ASN A 82 -22.60 -3.37 12.87
CA ASN A 82 -21.78 -4.55 13.16
C ASN A 82 -21.60 -4.78 14.68
N ARG A 83 -22.53 -4.30 15.51
CA ARG A 83 -22.49 -4.39 16.97
C ARG A 83 -23.86 -4.78 17.51
N GLU A 84 -23.87 -5.70 18.47
CA GLU A 84 -25.04 -5.91 19.33
C GLU A 84 -25.14 -4.76 20.34
N ASP A 85 -26.35 -4.28 20.64
CA ASP A 85 -26.55 -3.40 21.79
C ASP A 85 -26.37 -4.22 23.07
N SER A 86 -25.86 -3.59 24.12
CA SER A 86 -25.60 -4.23 25.39
C SER A 86 -26.22 -3.41 26.51
N ASP A 87 -26.77 -4.07 27.52
CA ASP A 87 -27.21 -3.37 28.72
C ASP A 87 -26.04 -2.61 29.38
N PHE A 88 -26.31 -1.37 29.74
CA PHE A 88 -25.41 -0.48 30.47
C PHE A 88 -26.01 -0.19 31.84
N GLU A 89 -25.55 -0.94 32.84
CA GLU A 89 -25.91 -0.76 34.24
C GLU A 89 -25.18 0.45 34.84
N PHE A 90 -25.88 1.20 35.69
CA PHE A 90 -25.28 2.26 36.50
C PHE A 90 -26.03 2.40 37.83
N ALA A 91 -25.29 2.78 38.89
CA ALA A 91 -25.87 3.04 40.19
C ALA A 91 -26.36 4.50 40.30
N CYS A 92 -27.57 4.68 40.82
CA CYS A 92 -28.16 5.98 41.14
C CYS A 92 -27.77 6.43 42.56
N GLU A 93 -27.91 7.73 42.86
CA GLU A 93 -27.62 8.30 44.20
C GLU A 93 -28.54 7.74 45.31
N ASP A 94 -29.68 7.12 44.94
CA ASP A 94 -30.61 6.45 45.86
C ASP A 94 -30.26 4.97 46.15
N GLY A 95 -29.18 4.45 45.55
CA GLY A 95 -28.75 3.06 45.67
C GLY A 95 -29.47 2.08 44.75
N THR A 96 -30.37 2.53 43.88
CA THR A 96 -30.94 1.68 42.83
C THR A 96 -29.93 1.47 41.69
N THR A 97 -29.97 0.29 41.06
CA THR A 97 -29.26 0.06 39.78
C THR A 97 -30.25 0.23 38.65
N MET A 98 -29.95 1.12 37.71
CA MET A 98 -30.74 1.30 36.50
C MET A 98 -30.01 0.70 35.30
N VAL A 99 -30.79 0.03 34.45
CA VAL A 99 -30.33 -0.63 33.23
C VAL A 99 -30.90 0.11 32.02
N ARG A 100 -30.08 0.37 31.01
CA ARG A 100 -30.47 1.01 29.75
C ARG A 100 -29.61 0.53 28.60
N SER A 101 -30.10 0.71 27.37
CA SER A 101 -29.31 0.56 26.15
C SER A 101 -27.98 1.33 26.18
N ARG A 102 -26.89 0.70 25.75
CA ARG A 102 -25.60 1.36 25.56
C ARG A 102 -25.61 2.28 24.35
N PHE A 103 -26.33 1.92 23.28
CA PHE A 103 -26.58 2.84 22.16
C PHE A 103 -27.30 4.12 22.62
N HIS A 104 -28.22 4.04 23.58
CA HIS A 104 -28.82 5.23 24.20
C HIS A 104 -27.83 6.02 25.07
N HIS A 105 -26.99 5.33 25.84
CA HIS A 105 -25.98 6.00 26.65
C HIS A 105 -24.99 6.80 25.79
N HIS A 106 -24.50 6.22 24.70
CA HIS A 106 -23.54 6.85 23.78
C HIS A 106 -24.19 7.85 22.80
N PHE A 107 -25.37 7.55 22.26
CA PHE A 107 -26.01 8.28 21.15
C PHE A 107 -27.48 8.67 21.45
N PRO A 108 -27.76 9.48 22.49
CA PRO A 108 -29.12 9.76 22.96
C PRO A 108 -30.02 10.51 21.96
N PHE A 109 -29.44 11.18 20.97
CA PHE A 109 -30.17 11.80 19.85
C PHE A 109 -30.66 10.78 18.81
N VAL A 110 -29.97 9.66 18.65
CA VAL A 110 -30.34 8.61 17.69
C VAL A 110 -31.16 7.49 18.34
N TYR A 111 -30.92 7.19 19.62
CA TYR A 111 -31.56 6.07 20.34
C TYR A 111 -32.35 6.50 21.58
N ASN A 112 -33.46 5.82 21.87
CA ASN A 112 -34.22 5.94 23.12
C ASN A 112 -33.73 4.94 24.18
N GLN A 113 -34.17 5.09 25.42
CA GLN A 113 -33.70 4.31 26.59
C GLN A 113 -33.79 2.78 26.45
N HIS A 114 -34.63 2.28 25.54
CA HIS A 114 -34.84 0.86 25.26
C HIS A 114 -34.04 0.34 24.04
N GLY A 115 -33.08 1.11 23.51
CA GLY A 115 -32.28 0.71 22.35
C GLY A 115 -32.98 0.84 21.00
N HIS A 116 -34.19 1.41 20.97
CA HIS A 116 -34.90 1.67 19.72
C HIS A 116 -34.47 3.00 19.09
N LYS A 117 -34.21 2.98 17.78
CA LYS A 117 -33.86 4.17 16.99
C LYS A 117 -35.02 5.17 16.97
N ARG A 118 -34.74 6.45 17.23
CA ARG A 118 -35.73 7.53 17.25
C ARG A 118 -36.18 7.87 15.82
N LYS A 119 -37.48 8.17 15.67
CA LYS A 119 -38.06 8.66 14.41
C LYS A 119 -37.53 10.06 14.03
N PHE A 120 -37.34 10.94 15.01
CA PHE A 120 -36.92 12.33 14.80
C PHE A 120 -35.53 12.62 15.38
N GLU A 121 -34.93 13.75 14.99
CA GLU A 121 -33.55 14.17 15.31
C GLU A 121 -33.47 15.06 16.57
N TYR A 122 -34.56 15.13 17.33
CA TYR A 122 -34.64 15.90 18.56
C TYR A 122 -34.98 15.03 19.77
N MET A 123 -34.55 15.49 20.93
CA MET A 123 -34.76 14.86 22.22
C MET A 123 -35.88 15.58 22.96
N HIS A 124 -37.03 14.92 23.11
CA HIS A 124 -38.11 15.37 24.00
C HIS A 124 -37.57 15.61 25.43
N ALA A 125 -38.12 16.60 26.13
CA ALA A 125 -37.63 17.03 27.44
C ALA A 125 -37.58 15.90 28.50
N ASP A 126 -38.54 14.98 28.47
CA ASP A 126 -38.60 13.88 29.44
C ASP A 126 -37.49 12.85 29.17
N HIS A 127 -37.17 12.59 27.91
CA HIS A 127 -36.04 11.74 27.51
C HIS A 127 -34.69 12.40 27.81
N TYR A 128 -34.57 13.71 27.62
CA TYR A 128 -33.40 14.48 28.02
C TYR A 128 -33.21 14.41 29.54
N THR A 129 -34.29 14.57 30.31
CA THR A 129 -34.27 14.47 31.77
C THR A 129 -33.89 13.06 32.24
N SER A 130 -34.44 12.02 31.62
CA SER A 130 -34.09 10.61 31.88
C SER A 130 -32.60 10.32 31.58
N TRP A 131 -32.08 10.79 30.45
CA TRP A 131 -30.66 10.58 30.09
C TRP A 131 -29.72 11.34 31.03
N VAL A 132 -29.99 12.63 31.29
CA VAL A 132 -29.18 13.48 32.19
C VAL A 132 -29.22 12.94 33.62
N PHE A 133 -30.40 12.55 34.13
CA PHE A 133 -30.50 11.84 35.41
C PHE A 133 -29.60 10.61 35.41
N GLY A 134 -29.69 9.77 34.38
CA GLY A 134 -28.88 8.56 34.31
C GLY A 134 -27.37 8.79 34.17
N VAL A 135 -26.91 9.95 33.69
CA VAL A 135 -25.46 10.26 33.58
C VAL A 135 -24.93 11.09 34.75
N THR A 136 -25.80 11.77 35.52
CA THR A 136 -25.41 12.66 36.63
C THR A 136 -25.85 12.18 38.02
N GLY A 137 -26.77 11.20 38.09
CA GLY A 137 -27.37 10.69 39.32
C GLY A 137 -28.50 11.55 39.92
N LYS A 138 -28.86 12.70 39.32
CA LYS A 138 -29.64 13.76 39.98
C LYS A 138 -31.02 14.03 39.38
N VAL A 139 -32.07 13.95 40.21
CA VAL A 139 -33.49 14.05 39.79
C VAL A 139 -34.03 15.50 39.87
N PRO A 140 -34.49 16.10 38.76
CA PRO A 140 -35.31 17.32 38.81
C PRO A 140 -36.71 17.01 39.36
N THR A 141 -37.07 17.60 40.50
CA THR A 141 -38.22 17.15 41.30
C THR A 141 -39.50 17.94 41.02
N THR A 142 -40.56 17.26 40.58
CA THR A 142 -41.96 17.74 40.71
C THR A 142 -42.88 16.60 41.18
N ARG A 143 -43.93 16.94 41.94
CA ARG A 143 -44.76 15.97 42.69
C ARG A 143 -46.21 16.44 42.80
N THR A 144 -47.16 15.50 42.69
CA THR A 144 -48.60 15.70 42.97
C THR A 144 -49.17 14.51 43.75
N LYS A 145 -50.37 14.64 44.37
CA LYS A 145 -50.91 13.70 45.38
C LYS A 145 -52.44 13.67 45.44
N GLY A 146 -52.99 12.53 45.88
CA GLY A 146 -54.28 12.42 46.62
C GLY A 146 -55.44 11.75 45.87
N LYS A 147 -56.54 11.36 46.53
CA LYS A 147 -56.82 11.08 47.97
C LYS A 147 -58.19 10.35 48.08
N ASP A 148 -58.40 9.58 49.14
CA ASP A 148 -59.47 8.55 49.26
C ASP A 148 -60.80 8.95 49.99
N THR A 149 -61.79 8.06 49.81
CA THR A 149 -62.92 7.61 50.68
C THR A 149 -64.28 8.36 50.84
N PRO A 150 -65.41 7.63 51.14
CA PRO A 150 -66.82 8.13 51.14
C PRO A 150 -67.58 7.97 52.51
N SER A 151 -68.92 8.20 52.57
CA SER A 151 -69.80 7.86 53.73
C SER A 151 -71.34 7.80 53.43
N ALA A 152 -72.16 7.28 54.37
CA ALA A 152 -73.64 7.05 54.35
C ALA A 152 -74.25 7.11 55.80
N SER A 153 -75.53 6.90 56.17
CA SER A 153 -76.79 6.50 55.47
C SER A 153 -78.00 7.42 55.84
N ILE A 154 -79.20 7.11 56.41
CA ILE A 154 -79.88 5.99 57.16
C ILE A 154 -81.41 6.04 56.83
N ASN A 155 -82.23 4.99 57.12
CA ASN A 155 -83.70 4.93 56.86
C ASN A 155 -84.53 4.26 58.01
N PRO A 156 -85.79 4.68 58.31
CA PRO A 156 -86.79 3.85 59.03
C PRO A 156 -88.30 4.10 58.71
N PHE A 157 -89.28 3.20 58.90
CA PHE A 157 -89.24 1.73 58.94
C PHE A 157 -90.57 1.02 58.51
N ASP A 158 -91.69 1.74 58.28
CA ASP A 158 -92.98 1.10 57.91
C ASP A 158 -93.27 1.14 56.40
N GLU A 159 -92.74 2.13 55.67
CA GLU A 159 -92.65 2.10 54.20
C GLU A 159 -91.83 0.88 53.71
N ILE A 160 -90.94 0.38 54.58
CA ILE A 160 -89.90 -0.60 54.27
C ILE A 160 -90.44 -1.98 53.88
N LEU A 161 -91.64 -2.42 54.27
CA LEU A 161 -92.09 -3.77 53.87
C LEU A 161 -92.57 -3.84 52.42
N GLU A 162 -93.29 -2.82 51.94
CA GLU A 162 -93.70 -2.73 50.54
C GLU A 162 -92.51 -2.33 49.66
N LEU A 163 -91.67 -1.39 50.13
CA LEU A 163 -90.37 -1.10 49.51
C LEU A 163 -89.37 -2.26 49.56
N ILE A 164 -89.44 -3.21 50.50
CA ILE A 164 -88.60 -4.42 50.46
C ILE A 164 -89.04 -5.32 49.31
N GLN A 165 -90.33 -5.43 49.05
CA GLN A 165 -90.85 -6.27 47.96
C GLN A 165 -90.49 -5.64 46.60
N ASP A 166 -90.81 -4.36 46.41
CA ASP A 166 -90.49 -3.61 45.20
C ASP A 166 -88.97 -3.42 45.02
N ALA A 167 -88.20 -3.14 46.07
CA ALA A 167 -86.74 -3.07 45.96
C ALA A 167 -86.10 -4.45 45.78
N GLN A 168 -86.69 -5.55 46.24
CA GLN A 168 -86.18 -6.88 45.90
C GLN A 168 -86.41 -7.21 44.41
N ASP A 169 -87.56 -6.87 43.84
CA ASP A 169 -87.82 -7.15 42.42
C ASP A 169 -87.13 -6.13 41.49
N ALA A 170 -86.98 -4.87 41.92
CA ALA A 170 -86.11 -3.89 41.28
C ALA A 170 -84.61 -4.23 41.44
N GLN A 171 -84.18 -4.82 42.56
CA GLN A 171 -82.82 -5.36 42.74
C GLN A 171 -82.61 -6.56 41.82
N LYS A 172 -83.54 -7.52 41.73
CA LYS A 172 -83.45 -8.65 40.78
C LYS A 172 -83.40 -8.16 39.33
N GLN A 173 -84.20 -7.14 38.95
CA GLN A 173 -84.10 -6.52 37.63
C GLN A 173 -82.80 -5.73 37.43
N GLY A 174 -82.28 -5.08 38.48
CA GLY A 174 -80.99 -4.39 38.48
C GLY A 174 -79.82 -5.36 38.32
N GLU A 175 -79.83 -6.48 39.03
CA GLU A 175 -78.86 -7.58 38.92
C GLU A 175 -78.96 -8.23 37.53
N VAL A 176 -80.16 -8.54 37.04
CA VAL A 176 -80.35 -9.09 35.68
C VAL A 176 -79.91 -8.11 34.60
N THR A 177 -80.10 -6.80 34.76
CA THR A 177 -79.61 -5.80 33.79
C THR A 177 -78.10 -5.57 33.91
N SER A 178 -77.52 -5.56 35.13
CA SER A 178 -76.07 -5.51 35.36
C SER A 178 -75.37 -6.73 34.74
N LEU A 179 -75.80 -7.95 35.08
CA LEU A 179 -75.29 -9.20 34.52
C LEU A 179 -75.43 -9.25 32.99
N LYS A 180 -76.47 -8.63 32.41
CA LYS A 180 -76.65 -8.55 30.95
C LYS A 180 -75.71 -7.52 30.30
N VAL A 181 -75.37 -6.43 30.98
CA VAL A 181 -74.33 -5.47 30.56
C VAL A 181 -72.94 -6.09 30.71
N GLU A 182 -72.66 -6.74 31.84
CA GLU A 182 -71.40 -7.46 32.10
C GLU A 182 -71.17 -8.59 31.09
N LEU A 183 -72.20 -9.38 30.77
CA LEU A 183 -72.13 -10.41 29.74
C LEU A 183 -71.87 -9.81 28.35
N GLY A 184 -72.47 -8.65 28.03
CA GLY A 184 -72.23 -7.91 26.79
C GLY A 184 -70.80 -7.38 26.69
N ASN A 185 -70.29 -6.79 27.77
CA ASN A 185 -68.90 -6.34 27.88
C ASN A 185 -67.93 -7.52 27.75
N ALA A 186 -68.17 -8.63 28.46
CA ALA A 186 -67.34 -9.83 28.39
C ALA A 186 -67.30 -10.46 26.98
N HIS A 187 -68.40 -10.40 26.20
CA HIS A 187 -68.38 -10.81 24.79
C HIS A 187 -67.52 -9.89 23.93
N LYS A 188 -67.64 -8.56 24.13
CA LYS A 188 -66.83 -7.56 23.42
C LYS A 188 -65.34 -7.71 23.74
N ASP A 189 -64.98 -7.86 25.01
CA ASP A 189 -63.61 -8.06 25.48
C ASP A 189 -63.03 -9.37 24.95
N LEU A 190 -63.84 -10.44 24.87
CA LEU A 190 -63.47 -11.72 24.29
C LEU A 190 -63.18 -11.61 22.79
N ASP A 191 -63.99 -10.88 22.02
CA ASP A 191 -63.77 -10.69 20.58
C ASP A 191 -62.60 -9.73 20.29
N GLU A 192 -62.40 -8.68 21.10
CA GLU A 192 -61.19 -7.85 21.05
C GLU A 192 -59.93 -8.62 21.48
N SER A 193 -60.07 -9.62 22.35
CA SER A 193 -58.99 -10.55 22.70
C SER A 193 -58.64 -11.48 21.52
N LYS A 194 -59.64 -12.10 20.87
CA LYS A 194 -59.45 -12.91 19.66
C LYS A 194 -58.78 -12.13 18.53
N GLN A 195 -59.21 -10.89 18.28
CA GLN A 195 -58.61 -10.04 17.24
C GLN A 195 -57.14 -9.71 17.55
N ARG A 196 -56.80 -9.42 18.81
CA ARG A 196 -55.40 -9.21 19.24
C ARG A 196 -54.56 -10.48 19.13
N ALA A 197 -55.12 -11.65 19.46
CA ALA A 197 -54.44 -12.94 19.30
C ALA A 197 -54.12 -13.21 17.81
N ALA A 198 -55.11 -13.12 16.92
CA ALA A 198 -54.91 -13.33 15.49
C ALA A 198 -53.92 -12.34 14.85
N ALA A 199 -53.92 -11.07 15.30
CA ALA A 199 -52.94 -10.08 14.88
C ALA A 199 -51.51 -10.41 15.37
N ALA A 200 -51.36 -10.92 16.60
CA ALA A 200 -50.07 -11.36 17.14
C ALA A 200 -49.56 -12.63 16.42
N GLU A 201 -50.43 -13.58 16.10
CA GLU A 201 -50.09 -14.79 15.34
C GLU A 201 -49.58 -14.46 13.92
N GLU A 202 -50.25 -13.58 13.18
CA GLU A 202 -49.76 -13.18 11.84
C GLU A 202 -48.45 -12.37 11.94
N HIS A 203 -48.29 -11.52 12.96
CA HIS A 203 -47.03 -10.81 13.19
C HIS A 203 -45.87 -11.77 13.52
N GLN A 204 -46.11 -12.79 14.35
CA GLN A 204 -45.14 -13.85 14.60
C GLN A 204 -44.80 -14.61 13.32
N ARG A 205 -45.82 -14.97 12.50
CA ARG A 205 -45.63 -15.65 11.22
C ARG A 205 -44.86 -14.82 10.19
N LEU A 206 -44.86 -13.49 10.31
CA LEU A 206 -44.01 -12.59 9.52
C LEU A 206 -42.56 -12.59 10.04
N LEU A 207 -42.36 -12.41 11.35
CA LEU A 207 -41.04 -12.49 11.98
C LEU A 207 -40.33 -13.83 11.72
N GLU A 208 -41.06 -14.95 11.75
CA GLU A 208 -40.52 -16.28 11.44
C GLU A 208 -40.03 -16.39 9.98
N LYS A 209 -40.72 -15.76 9.02
CA LYS A 209 -40.30 -15.71 7.61
C LYS A 209 -39.06 -14.84 7.43
N GLU A 210 -39.00 -13.69 8.11
CA GLU A 210 -37.85 -12.78 8.08
C GLU A 210 -36.62 -13.46 8.71
N LEU A 211 -36.76 -14.07 9.88
CA LEU A 211 -35.72 -14.88 10.53
C LEU A 211 -35.24 -16.02 9.61
N ALA A 212 -36.16 -16.71 8.92
CA ALA A 212 -35.83 -17.77 7.97
C ALA A 212 -35.22 -17.26 6.65
N HIS A 213 -35.43 -15.98 6.28
CA HIS A 213 -34.72 -15.34 5.17
C HIS A 213 -33.31 -14.94 5.60
N GLU A 214 -33.17 -14.26 6.73
CA GLU A 214 -31.89 -13.75 7.21
C GLU A 214 -30.92 -14.87 7.61
N ARG A 215 -31.42 -15.97 8.20
CA ARG A 215 -30.60 -17.18 8.41
C ARG A 215 -30.02 -17.74 7.10
N ARG A 216 -30.77 -17.71 6.00
CA ARG A 216 -30.26 -18.13 4.67
C ARG A 216 -29.26 -17.11 4.09
N ARG A 217 -29.47 -15.82 4.34
CA ARG A 217 -28.52 -14.75 3.95
C ARG A 217 -27.18 -14.91 4.68
N VAL A 218 -27.23 -15.12 5.99
CA VAL A 218 -26.05 -15.36 6.84
C VAL A 218 -25.32 -16.65 6.44
N GLU A 219 -26.03 -17.76 6.23
CA GLU A 219 -25.42 -19.01 5.75
C GLU A 219 -24.70 -18.83 4.40
N SER A 220 -25.33 -18.13 3.44
CA SER A 220 -24.70 -17.80 2.16
C SER A 220 -23.45 -16.93 2.32
N LEU A 221 -23.45 -15.98 3.26
CA LEU A 221 -22.29 -15.14 3.58
C LEU A 221 -21.18 -15.93 4.27
N ILE A 222 -21.50 -16.88 5.15
CA ILE A 222 -20.53 -17.78 5.78
C ILE A 222 -19.85 -18.66 4.72
N GLN A 223 -20.62 -19.24 3.79
CA GLN A 223 -20.09 -20.04 2.69
C GLN A 223 -19.20 -19.21 1.75
N SER A 224 -19.63 -18.00 1.37
CA SER A 224 -18.83 -17.07 0.56
C SER A 224 -17.50 -16.70 1.23
N ASN A 225 -17.54 -16.31 2.52
CA ASN A 225 -16.33 -16.01 3.29
C ASN A 225 -15.39 -17.22 3.45
N LYS A 226 -15.94 -18.44 3.55
CA LYS A 226 -15.16 -19.68 3.60
C LYS A 226 -14.40 -19.91 2.29
N THR A 227 -15.05 -19.71 1.15
CA THR A 227 -14.41 -19.80 -0.18
C THR A 227 -13.34 -18.72 -0.35
N LEU A 228 -13.66 -17.44 -0.10
CA LEU A 228 -12.71 -16.33 -0.18
C LEU A 228 -11.47 -16.54 0.72
N LYS A 229 -11.63 -17.14 1.91
CA LYS A 229 -10.52 -17.48 2.79
C LYS A 229 -9.60 -18.55 2.18
N VAL A 230 -10.16 -19.57 1.52
CA VAL A 230 -9.37 -20.61 0.84
C VAL A 230 -8.65 -20.04 -0.39
N ASP A 231 -9.32 -19.22 -1.20
CA ASP A 231 -8.72 -18.58 -2.37
C ASP A 231 -7.61 -17.60 -1.98
N MET A 232 -7.79 -16.82 -0.90
CA MET A 232 -6.75 -15.96 -0.34
C MET A 232 -5.56 -16.77 0.21
N GLN A 233 -5.80 -17.90 0.89
CA GLN A 233 -4.73 -18.79 1.35
C GLN A 233 -3.96 -19.42 0.19
N LYS A 234 -4.64 -19.78 -0.90
CA LYS A 234 -4.01 -20.25 -2.13
C LYS A 234 -3.15 -19.15 -2.77
N SER A 235 -3.71 -17.96 -2.96
CA SER A 235 -3.00 -16.80 -3.54
C SER A 235 -1.73 -16.44 -2.73
N LEU A 236 -1.82 -16.44 -1.39
CA LEU A 236 -0.66 -16.23 -0.51
C LEU A 236 0.42 -17.32 -0.66
N LYS A 237 0.05 -18.57 -0.98
CA LYS A 237 1.02 -19.62 -1.33
C LYS A 237 1.61 -19.37 -2.72
N ASP A 238 0.77 -19.12 -3.72
CA ASP A 238 1.20 -18.91 -5.10
C ASP A 238 2.17 -17.72 -5.22
N GLU A 239 2.01 -16.65 -4.43
CA GLU A 239 2.97 -15.53 -4.34
C GLU A 239 4.24 -15.88 -3.57
N ARG A 240 4.17 -16.70 -2.51
CA ARG A 240 5.37 -17.21 -1.82
C ARG A 240 6.21 -18.09 -2.76
N ASP A 241 5.56 -19.03 -3.43
CA ASP A 241 6.17 -19.95 -4.40
C ASP A 241 6.70 -19.22 -5.66
N LYS A 242 6.27 -17.97 -5.92
CA LYS A 242 6.90 -17.06 -6.90
C LYS A 242 8.13 -16.37 -6.32
N ARG A 243 8.02 -15.79 -5.13
CA ARG A 243 9.12 -15.09 -4.47
C ARG A 243 10.33 -16.02 -4.29
N GLU A 244 10.11 -17.24 -3.81
CA GLU A 244 11.18 -18.22 -3.56
C GLU A 244 11.98 -18.55 -4.84
N ARG A 245 11.30 -18.60 -6.00
CA ARG A 245 11.98 -18.75 -7.31
C ARG A 245 12.73 -17.49 -7.74
N ALA A 246 12.15 -16.30 -7.57
CA ALA A 246 12.83 -15.05 -7.88
C ALA A 246 14.05 -14.78 -6.96
N GLU A 247 14.02 -15.29 -5.73
CA GLU A 247 15.13 -15.23 -4.77
C GLU A 247 16.26 -16.19 -5.19
N GLN A 248 15.94 -17.39 -5.70
CA GLN A 248 16.92 -18.32 -6.31
C GLN A 248 17.49 -17.81 -7.64
N GLU A 249 16.66 -17.25 -8.52
CA GLU A 249 17.10 -16.64 -9.80
C GLU A 249 18.05 -15.45 -9.57
N LEU A 250 17.93 -14.75 -8.43
CA LEU A 250 18.86 -13.71 -8.01
C LEU A 250 20.19 -14.29 -7.49
N GLU A 251 20.17 -15.33 -6.66
CA GLU A 251 21.39 -16.01 -6.17
C GLU A 251 22.22 -16.58 -7.34
N ASP A 252 21.57 -17.25 -8.30
CA ASP A 252 22.21 -17.76 -9.52
C ASP A 252 22.86 -16.62 -10.34
N ALA A 253 22.18 -15.47 -10.45
CA ALA A 253 22.69 -14.29 -11.14
C ALA A 253 23.89 -13.65 -10.41
N GLU A 254 23.86 -13.57 -9.08
CA GLU A 254 24.98 -13.07 -8.27
C GLU A 254 26.21 -13.98 -8.41
N CYS A 255 26.03 -15.32 -8.37
CA CYS A 255 27.10 -16.27 -8.65
C CYS A 255 27.72 -16.08 -10.05
N LEU A 256 26.90 -15.83 -11.08
CA LEU A 256 27.39 -15.53 -12.44
C LEU A 256 28.13 -14.19 -12.51
N VAL A 257 27.69 -13.16 -11.78
CA VAL A 257 28.39 -11.86 -11.72
C VAL A 257 29.75 -12.01 -11.04
N VAL A 258 29.85 -12.76 -9.94
CA VAL A 258 31.13 -13.04 -9.26
C VAL A 258 32.09 -13.81 -10.18
N ALA A 259 31.62 -14.87 -10.85
CA ALA A 259 32.42 -15.65 -11.79
C ALA A 259 32.93 -14.80 -12.98
N ASN A 260 32.08 -13.93 -13.53
CA ASN A 260 32.47 -13.01 -14.60
C ASN A 260 33.44 -11.93 -14.14
N THR A 261 33.31 -11.43 -12.90
CA THR A 261 34.25 -10.45 -12.33
C THR A 261 35.66 -11.04 -12.23
N VAL A 262 35.80 -12.24 -11.67
CA VAL A 262 37.09 -12.97 -11.60
C VAL A 262 37.65 -13.24 -13.01
N ARG A 263 36.78 -13.55 -13.98
CA ARG A 263 37.16 -13.76 -15.38
C ARG A 263 37.69 -12.48 -16.05
N ILE A 264 37.11 -11.31 -15.73
CA ILE A 264 37.56 -10.01 -16.23
C ILE A 264 38.93 -9.65 -15.63
N GLU A 265 39.11 -9.75 -14.31
CA GLU A 265 40.41 -9.46 -13.68
C GLU A 265 41.56 -10.29 -14.29
N GLU A 266 41.31 -11.57 -14.60
CA GLU A 266 42.32 -12.43 -15.22
C GLU A 266 42.63 -12.01 -16.66
N LEU A 267 41.64 -11.54 -17.42
CA LEU A 267 41.87 -10.97 -18.76
C LEU A 267 42.66 -9.66 -18.67
N GLU A 268 42.38 -8.79 -17.70
CA GLU A 268 43.15 -7.56 -17.45
C GLU A 268 44.60 -7.85 -17.07
N LYS A 269 44.85 -8.83 -16.17
CA LYS A 269 46.20 -9.29 -15.81
C LYS A 269 46.97 -9.79 -17.04
N ASN A 270 46.31 -10.50 -17.94
CA ASN A 270 46.91 -10.99 -19.19
C ASN A 270 47.14 -9.88 -20.23
N LEU A 271 46.24 -8.90 -20.37
CA LEU A 271 46.44 -7.71 -21.21
C LEU A 271 47.65 -6.90 -20.72
N MET A 272 47.69 -6.57 -19.42
CA MET A 272 48.82 -5.89 -18.77
C MET A 272 50.15 -6.65 -18.91
N LYS A 273 50.13 -7.97 -19.14
CA LYS A 273 51.32 -8.75 -19.48
C LYS A 273 51.70 -8.60 -20.96
N ARG A 274 50.73 -8.74 -21.88
CA ARG A 274 50.93 -8.54 -23.33
C ARG A 274 51.45 -7.15 -23.67
N ASP A 275 50.98 -6.09 -23.00
CA ASP A 275 51.43 -4.72 -23.24
C ASP A 275 52.90 -4.49 -22.81
N ARG A 276 53.34 -5.14 -21.72
CA ARG A 276 54.76 -5.14 -21.32
C ARG A 276 55.61 -5.86 -22.37
N GLU A 277 55.25 -7.08 -22.75
CA GLU A 277 55.95 -7.84 -23.79
C GLU A 277 56.01 -7.06 -25.13
N LEU A 278 54.93 -6.37 -25.52
CA LEU A 278 54.87 -5.55 -26.73
C LEU A 278 55.76 -4.31 -26.64
N THR A 279 55.82 -3.64 -25.48
CA THR A 279 56.73 -2.49 -25.29
C THR A 279 58.20 -2.91 -25.26
N GLU A 280 58.54 -4.05 -24.66
CA GLU A 280 59.89 -4.63 -24.70
C GLU A 280 60.32 -4.96 -26.14
N VAL A 281 59.46 -5.62 -26.92
CA VAL A 281 59.70 -5.88 -28.36
C VAL A 281 59.84 -4.57 -29.13
N LYS A 282 58.97 -3.59 -28.90
CA LYS A 282 59.03 -2.28 -29.57
C LYS A 282 60.33 -1.52 -29.29
N THR A 283 60.82 -1.50 -28.04
CA THR A 283 62.10 -0.86 -27.71
C THR A 283 63.28 -1.60 -28.33
N THR A 284 63.20 -2.92 -28.47
CA THR A 284 64.25 -3.74 -29.09
C THR A 284 64.31 -3.54 -30.61
N LEU A 285 63.17 -3.63 -31.31
CA LEU A 285 63.11 -3.28 -32.74
C LEU A 285 63.56 -1.84 -33.01
N SER A 286 63.23 -0.89 -32.15
CA SER A 286 63.70 0.51 -32.27
C SER A 286 65.23 0.64 -32.11
N ARG A 287 65.85 -0.21 -31.30
CA ARG A 287 67.31 -0.28 -31.13
C ARG A 287 67.97 -0.90 -32.36
N ASP A 288 67.39 -1.99 -32.87
CA ASP A 288 67.95 -2.78 -33.96
C ASP A 288 67.81 -2.07 -35.33
N ILE A 289 66.73 -1.31 -35.52
CA ILE A 289 66.59 -0.37 -36.64
C ILE A 289 67.73 0.66 -36.58
N LYS A 290 67.94 1.31 -35.43
CA LYS A 290 68.96 2.36 -35.28
C LYS A 290 70.39 1.85 -35.48
N THR A 291 70.72 0.63 -35.02
CA THR A 291 72.05 0.03 -35.28
C THR A 291 72.21 -0.39 -36.74
N SER A 292 71.14 -0.89 -37.38
CA SER A 292 71.12 -1.20 -38.81
C SER A 292 71.27 0.06 -39.69
N GLU A 293 70.60 1.16 -39.36
CA GLU A 293 70.75 2.47 -40.00
C GLU A 293 72.20 2.97 -39.90
N GLN A 294 72.81 2.91 -38.72
CA GLN A 294 74.21 3.31 -38.51
C GLN A 294 75.19 2.43 -39.29
N ALA A 295 74.96 1.11 -39.34
CA ALA A 295 75.78 0.19 -40.14
C ALA A 295 75.63 0.44 -41.65
N SER A 296 74.40 0.71 -42.11
CA SER A 296 74.07 1.06 -43.49
C SER A 296 74.73 2.37 -43.92
N GLU A 297 74.65 3.42 -43.10
CA GLU A 297 75.28 4.71 -43.41
C GLU A 297 76.81 4.61 -43.45
N LYS A 298 77.41 3.86 -42.51
CA LYS A 298 78.85 3.55 -42.58
C LYS A 298 79.20 2.80 -43.87
N ALA A 299 78.42 1.80 -44.26
CA ALA A 299 78.65 1.04 -45.48
C ALA A 299 78.55 1.92 -46.75
N LYS A 300 77.67 2.93 -46.79
CA LYS A 300 77.63 3.93 -47.88
C LYS A 300 78.91 4.77 -47.95
N LEU A 301 79.43 5.21 -46.81
CA LEU A 301 80.69 5.96 -46.74
C LEU A 301 81.88 5.09 -47.20
N ASP A 302 81.99 3.87 -46.68
CA ASP A 302 83.01 2.89 -47.07
C ASP A 302 82.94 2.54 -48.59
N LEU A 303 81.74 2.55 -49.19
CA LEU A 303 81.53 2.37 -50.63
C LEU A 303 81.95 3.61 -51.44
N ASN A 304 81.56 4.81 -51.01
CA ASN A 304 81.90 6.07 -51.67
C ASN A 304 83.43 6.26 -51.73
N ASP A 305 84.15 5.99 -50.64
CA ASP A 305 85.61 6.08 -50.63
C ASP A 305 86.28 4.97 -51.46
N LYS A 306 85.71 3.76 -51.51
CA LYS A 306 86.14 2.73 -52.48
C LYS A 306 85.91 3.16 -53.93
N GLU A 307 84.81 3.86 -54.22
CA GLU A 307 84.55 4.36 -55.57
C GLU A 307 85.55 5.47 -55.97
N LYS A 308 85.81 6.46 -55.10
CA LYS A 308 86.86 7.47 -55.33
C LYS A 308 88.21 6.83 -55.63
N ASN A 309 88.62 5.85 -54.82
CA ASN A 309 89.86 5.11 -55.01
C ASN A 309 89.86 4.31 -56.32
N LEU A 310 88.74 3.71 -56.71
CA LEU A 310 88.58 3.02 -58.00
C LEU A 310 88.64 3.99 -59.19
N GLN A 311 88.07 5.20 -59.07
CA GLN A 311 88.18 6.24 -60.10
C GLN A 311 89.63 6.74 -60.25
N ALA A 312 90.34 6.98 -59.15
CA ALA A 312 91.77 7.32 -59.16
C ALA A 312 92.62 6.20 -59.78
N ALA A 313 92.37 4.94 -59.42
CA ALA A 313 93.05 3.78 -60.02
C ALA A 313 92.78 3.67 -61.54
N LYS A 314 91.53 3.91 -61.99
CA LYS A 314 91.19 3.97 -63.43
C LYS A 314 91.96 5.08 -64.15
N GLN A 315 92.10 6.27 -63.56
CA GLN A 315 92.89 7.36 -64.11
C GLN A 315 94.39 7.04 -64.18
N MET A 316 94.96 6.40 -63.16
CA MET A 316 96.34 5.92 -63.17
C MET A 316 96.57 4.87 -64.26
N VAL A 317 95.66 3.89 -64.40
CA VAL A 317 95.74 2.87 -65.47
C VAL A 317 95.64 3.50 -66.86
N ALA A 318 94.73 4.46 -67.08
CA ALA A 318 94.64 5.19 -68.34
C ALA A 318 95.93 5.99 -68.64
N THR A 319 96.54 6.60 -67.62
CA THR A 319 97.81 7.33 -67.74
C THR A 319 98.96 6.40 -68.10
N LEU A 320 99.07 5.24 -67.45
CA LEU A 320 100.07 4.21 -67.76
C LEU A 320 99.85 3.61 -69.15
N GLN A 321 98.61 3.41 -69.59
CA GLN A 321 98.28 2.98 -70.94
C GLN A 321 98.70 4.02 -71.99
N ALA A 322 98.45 5.31 -71.75
CA ALA A 322 98.91 6.40 -72.61
C ALA A 322 100.45 6.44 -72.68
N GLN A 323 101.15 6.35 -71.55
CA GLN A 323 102.62 6.27 -71.51
C GLN A 323 103.16 5.04 -72.27
N MET A 324 102.56 3.86 -72.10
CA MET A 324 102.92 2.67 -72.87
C MET A 324 102.70 2.85 -74.39
N LEU A 325 101.66 3.57 -74.80
CA LEU A 325 101.42 3.88 -76.22
C LEU A 325 102.48 4.87 -76.75
N THR A 326 102.86 5.89 -75.98
CA THR A 326 103.96 6.81 -76.31
C THR A 326 105.28 6.04 -76.46
N ILE A 327 105.66 5.23 -75.47
CA ILE A 327 106.89 4.41 -75.50
C ILE A 327 106.88 3.43 -76.69
N ARG A 328 105.74 2.80 -77.00
CA ARG A 328 105.59 1.95 -78.20
C ARG A 328 105.73 2.75 -79.50
N SER A 329 105.30 4.00 -79.53
CA SER A 329 105.47 4.89 -80.69
C SER A 329 106.92 5.35 -80.86
N GLU A 330 107.64 5.55 -79.76
CA GLU A 330 109.06 5.92 -79.76
C GLU A 330 109.95 4.74 -80.10
N LEU A 331 109.65 3.54 -79.59
CA LEU A 331 110.29 2.29 -80.05
C LEU A 331 110.06 2.06 -81.54
N LYS A 332 108.85 2.33 -82.08
CA LYS A 332 108.60 2.29 -83.53
C LYS A 332 109.41 3.33 -84.32
N LYS A 333 109.71 4.50 -83.76
CA LYS A 333 110.62 5.49 -84.37
C LYS A 333 112.08 5.02 -84.29
N GLY A 334 112.49 4.41 -83.17
CA GLY A 334 113.83 3.86 -82.96
C GLY A 334 114.16 2.64 -83.83
N GLN A 335 113.17 1.82 -84.17
CA GLN A 335 113.31 0.71 -85.14
C GLN A 335 113.24 1.16 -86.61
N GLY A 336 113.28 2.47 -86.88
CA GLY A 336 113.22 3.06 -88.22
C GLY A 336 114.50 2.97 -89.07
N ASN A 337 115.50 2.16 -88.69
CA ASN A 337 116.72 1.95 -89.48
C ASN A 337 117.40 0.60 -89.12
N GLY A 338 117.61 -0.29 -90.10
CA GLY A 338 118.30 -1.57 -89.93
C GLY A 338 117.52 -2.76 -90.48
N GLY A 339 117.96 -3.35 -91.61
CA GLY A 339 117.18 -4.34 -92.36
C GLY A 339 117.59 -5.81 -92.22
N GLN A 340 116.90 -6.65 -93.02
CA GLN A 340 117.24 -8.02 -93.45
C GLN A 340 116.88 -9.27 -92.60
N LYS A 341 115.73 -9.87 -92.95
CA LYS A 341 115.64 -11.13 -93.74
C LYS A 341 116.21 -12.46 -93.17
N ARG A 342 115.33 -13.26 -92.51
CA ARG A 342 115.10 -14.74 -92.60
C ARG A 342 113.96 -15.12 -91.61
N ARG A 343 112.95 -15.94 -91.94
CA ARG A 343 112.86 -17.44 -91.92
C ARG A 343 113.29 -18.08 -90.58
N ALA A 344 112.54 -18.99 -89.94
CA ALA A 344 111.25 -19.64 -90.27
C ALA A 344 110.50 -20.11 -88.98
N GLU A 345 109.41 -20.89 -89.15
CA GLU A 345 108.89 -22.04 -88.32
C GLU A 345 109.24 -22.18 -86.81
N SER A 346 108.37 -22.65 -85.89
CA SER A 346 107.07 -23.35 -86.01
C SER A 346 106.18 -23.31 -84.72
N ASP A 347 104.89 -23.67 -84.88
CA ASP A 347 104.00 -24.49 -84.01
C ASP A 347 103.72 -24.26 -82.50
N VAL A 348 102.42 -24.47 -82.15
CA VAL A 348 101.85 -25.20 -80.97
C VAL A 348 102.19 -24.71 -79.55
N SER A 349 101.31 -24.63 -78.53
CA SER A 349 99.87 -24.85 -78.29
C SER A 349 99.42 -23.84 -77.19
N GLY A 350 98.16 -23.44 -76.96
CA GLY A 350 96.95 -24.24 -76.73
C GLY A 350 96.54 -24.19 -75.25
N SER A 351 95.31 -24.63 -74.91
CA SER A 351 94.58 -24.40 -73.62
C SER A 351 93.94 -23.00 -73.52
N GLN A 352 92.62 -22.78 -73.62
CA GLN A 352 91.40 -23.40 -73.05
C GLN A 352 91.05 -23.01 -71.62
N SER A 353 89.73 -22.83 -71.41
CA SER A 353 89.00 -22.82 -70.14
C SER A 353 89.18 -21.59 -69.22
N LYS A 354 88.16 -21.17 -68.44
CA LYS A 354 86.84 -21.79 -68.19
C LYS A 354 85.75 -20.72 -68.00
N LYS A 355 84.54 -20.98 -68.49
CA LYS A 355 83.31 -20.32 -67.99
C LYS A 355 82.97 -20.91 -66.62
N VAL A 356 82.37 -20.11 -65.74
CA VAL A 356 81.49 -20.60 -64.66
C VAL A 356 80.20 -19.78 -64.69
N LYS A 357 79.07 -20.50 -64.71
CA LYS A 357 77.70 -20.02 -64.51
C LYS A 357 77.40 -20.12 -62.99
N THR A 358 76.85 -19.10 -62.34
CA THR A 358 75.40 -18.78 -62.21
C THR A 358 74.71 -19.59 -61.08
N GLU A 359 73.96 -18.86 -60.23
CA GLU A 359 72.91 -19.32 -59.29
C GLU A 359 73.26 -20.37 -58.22
N GLN A 360 73.06 -20.03 -56.94
CA GLN A 360 71.76 -20.19 -56.27
C GLN A 360 71.53 -19.03 -55.27
#